data_AF-A0A2H3CUR6-F1
#
_entry.id   AF-A0A2H3CUR6-F1
#
_cell.length_a   1.000
_cell.length_b   1.000
_cell.length_c   1.000
_cell.angle_alpha   90.00
_cell.angle_beta   90.00
_cell.angle_gamma   90.00
#
_symmetry.space_group_name_H-M   'P 1'
#
loop_
_entity.id
_entity.type
_entity.pdbx_description
1 polymer ?
#
loop_
_entity_poly.entity_id
_entity_poly.type
_entity_poly.pdbx_seq_one_letter_code
_entity_poly.pdbx_strand_id
1 'polypeptide(L)'
;MASQQESSDTKAARWQDRMKEFLEGCCNEIQMDLGATKKESVFWREKPYSELMAADHQEIVWEISKLEFHLELAELDHMMLVAAPNHDTAHETAVSCCFAGPIAVADVGSANMGFAHPNWFDRAPYLCSLQHLIQTWVGPKPEMIAKDKTDWLWTKSEIQQLEKKMIEYYIDTFFLHFG
;
A
#
# COMPACT_ATOMS: atom_id res chain seq x y z
N MET A 1 21.89 23.59 41.92
CA MET A 1 20.60 22.89 41.75
C MET A 1 19.72 23.77 40.89
N ALA A 2 19.56 23.43 39.62
CA ALA A 2 18.65 24.10 38.71
C ALA A 2 17.86 23.02 37.98
N SER A 3 16.54 23.07 38.17
CA SER A 3 15.55 22.10 37.70
C SER A 3 15.46 22.13 36.18
N GLN A 4 15.67 20.99 35.52
CA GLN A 4 15.28 20.80 34.13
C GLN A 4 13.78 20.51 34.11
N GLN A 5 13.01 21.39 33.49
CA GLN A 5 11.59 21.19 33.22
C GLN A 5 11.48 20.68 31.79
N GLU A 6 11.20 19.38 31.65
CA GLU A 6 11.03 18.70 30.37
C GLU A 6 9.81 19.27 29.63
N SER A 7 10.05 19.73 28.40
CA SER A 7 9.03 20.22 27.48
C SER A 7 8.30 19.03 26.85
N SER A 8 7.26 18.53 27.51
CA SER A 8 6.40 17.42 27.06
C SER A 8 5.29 17.83 26.08
N ASP A 9 5.48 18.90 25.31
CA ASP A 9 4.41 19.46 24.47
C ASP A 9 4.73 19.30 22.97
N THR A 10 4.95 18.06 22.54
CA THR A 10 5.07 17.75 21.12
C THR A 10 3.72 17.40 20.53
N LYS A 11 3.48 17.82 19.28
CA LYS A 11 2.27 17.50 18.51
C LYS A 11 1.99 15.98 18.46
N ALA A 12 3.05 15.17 18.52
CA ALA A 12 2.97 13.70 18.59
C ALA A 12 2.33 13.20 19.89
N ALA A 13 2.70 13.78 21.05
CA ALA A 13 2.10 13.42 22.33
C ALA A 13 0.59 13.72 22.35
N ARG A 14 0.19 14.90 21.86
CA ARG A 14 -1.24 15.25 21.75
C ARG A 14 -2.01 14.34 20.79
N TRP A 15 -1.35 13.83 19.75
CA TRP A 15 -1.98 12.89 18.81
C TRP A 15 -2.13 11.50 19.43
N GLN A 16 -1.12 11.03 20.18
CA GLN A 16 -1.22 9.79 20.95
C GLN A 16 -2.35 9.84 21.98
N ASP A 17 -2.49 10.94 22.73
CA ASP A 17 -3.56 11.11 23.70
C ASP A 17 -4.94 11.07 23.02
N ARG A 18 -5.11 11.79 21.90
CA ARG A 18 -6.37 11.76 21.12
C ARG A 18 -6.69 10.40 20.55
N MET A 19 -5.68 9.69 20.06
CA MET A 19 -5.87 8.35 19.51
C MET A 19 -6.24 7.35 20.59
N LYS A 20 -5.68 7.52 21.80
CA LYS A 20 -6.07 6.74 22.97
C LYS A 20 -7.51 7.02 23.40
N GLU A 21 -7.92 8.29 23.47
CA GLU A 21 -9.32 8.68 23.77
C GLU A 21 -10.31 8.15 22.72
N PHE A 22 -9.94 8.21 21.44
CA PHE A 22 -10.75 7.66 20.35
C PHE A 22 -10.92 6.14 20.47
N LEU A 23 -9.83 5.42 20.71
CA LEU A 23 -9.84 3.97 20.87
C LEU A 23 -10.59 3.54 22.15
N GLU A 24 -10.48 4.31 23.23
CA GLU A 24 -11.21 4.08 24.48
C GLU A 24 -12.73 4.16 24.28
N GLY A 25 -13.20 5.04 23.37
CA GLY A 25 -14.60 5.07 22.93
C GLY A 25 -15.02 3.82 22.14
N CYS A 26 -14.11 3.22 21.38
CA CYS A 26 -14.35 1.99 20.62
C CYS A 26 -14.26 0.71 21.48
N CYS A 27 -13.55 0.74 22.60
CA CYS A 27 -13.36 -0.42 23.49
C CYS A 27 -14.66 -0.94 24.12
N ASN A 28 -15.75 -0.16 24.12
CA ASN A 28 -17.05 -0.63 24.62
C ASN A 28 -17.85 -1.45 23.58
N GLU A 29 -17.52 -1.35 22.29
CA GLU A 29 -18.17 -2.09 21.20
C GLU A 29 -17.27 -3.18 20.62
N ILE A 30 -15.94 -3.02 20.75
CA ILE A 30 -14.94 -4.00 20.35
C ILE A 30 -14.29 -4.51 21.62
N GLN A 31 -14.53 -5.78 21.95
CA GLN A 31 -13.85 -6.48 23.03
C GLN A 31 -12.40 -6.75 22.62
N MET A 32 -11.57 -5.70 22.56
CA MET A 32 -10.13 -5.86 22.52
C MET A 32 -9.69 -6.27 23.91
N ASP A 33 -9.36 -7.55 24.08
CA ASP A 33 -8.49 -7.98 25.17
C ASP A 33 -7.13 -7.32 24.92
N LEU A 34 -7.02 -6.04 25.31
CA LEU A 34 -5.78 -5.41 25.70
C LEU A 34 -5.36 -6.08 27.01
N GLY A 35 -5.17 -7.40 26.96
CA GLY A 35 -4.51 -8.13 28.01
C GLY A 35 -3.29 -7.29 28.32
N ALA A 36 -3.06 -7.03 29.60
CA ALA A 36 -1.77 -6.57 30.05
C ALA A 36 -0.77 -7.70 29.78
N THR A 37 -0.53 -8.01 28.50
CA THR A 37 0.71 -8.54 28.02
C THR A 37 1.70 -7.53 28.60
N LYS A 38 2.36 -7.97 29.68
CA LYS A 38 3.73 -7.53 29.98
C LYS A 38 4.35 -7.24 28.64
N LYS A 39 4.97 -6.06 28.45
CA LYS A 39 5.70 -5.66 27.23
C LYS A 39 6.68 -6.77 26.83
N GLU A 40 6.15 -7.86 26.31
CA GLU A 40 6.84 -8.98 25.73
C GLU A 40 7.39 -8.32 24.50
N SER A 41 8.69 -8.18 24.56
CA SER A 41 9.54 -7.36 23.73
C SER A 41 9.10 -7.47 22.28
N VAL A 42 8.32 -6.50 21.82
CA VAL A 42 8.01 -6.35 20.40
C VAL A 42 9.33 -6.00 19.74
N PHE A 43 9.77 -6.86 18.83
CA PHE A 43 10.98 -6.65 18.07
C PHE A 43 10.64 -6.25 16.65
N TRP A 44 11.36 -5.27 16.13
CA TRP A 44 11.39 -4.93 14.72
C TRP A 44 12.79 -5.24 14.17
N ARG A 45 12.90 -6.21 13.27
CA ARG A 45 14.19 -6.66 12.71
C ARG A 45 15.25 -6.86 13.81
N GLU A 46 14.88 -7.64 14.83
CA GLU A 46 15.69 -7.95 16.03
C GLU A 46 15.98 -6.77 16.97
N LYS A 47 15.50 -5.55 16.67
CA LYS A 47 15.59 -4.40 17.57
C LYS A 47 14.36 -4.31 18.48
N PRO A 48 14.52 -4.18 19.80
CA PRO A 48 13.37 -4.01 20.68
C PRO A 48 12.69 -2.66 20.42
N TYR A 49 11.37 -2.59 20.57
CA TYR A 49 10.57 -1.39 20.32
C TYR A 49 11.09 -0.14 21.04
N SER A 50 11.65 -0.29 22.25
CA SER A 50 12.24 0.80 23.03
C SER A 50 13.50 1.42 22.42
N GLU A 51 14.16 0.73 21.51
CA GLU A 51 15.41 1.17 20.86
C GLU A 51 15.18 1.68 19.43
N LEU A 52 13.92 1.74 18.97
CA LEU A 52 13.60 2.20 17.63
C LEU A 52 13.79 3.71 17.49
N MET A 53 14.48 4.09 16.42
CA MET A 53 14.70 5.47 16.02
C MET A 53 13.59 5.94 15.10
N ALA A 54 13.52 7.26 14.84
CA ALA A 54 12.53 7.82 13.92
C ALA A 54 12.58 7.18 12.50
N ALA A 55 13.78 6.82 12.02
CA ALA A 55 13.95 6.13 10.76
C ALA A 55 13.29 4.73 10.77
N ASP A 56 13.43 3.96 11.86
CA ASP A 56 12.79 2.65 11.99
C ASP A 56 11.26 2.78 11.95
N HIS A 57 10.69 3.82 12.57
CA HIS A 57 9.25 4.10 12.50
C HIS A 57 8.80 4.45 11.07
N GLN A 58 9.61 5.21 10.33
CA GLN A 58 9.32 5.52 8.93
C GLN A 58 9.35 4.27 8.06
N GLU A 59 10.30 3.36 8.29
CA GLU A 59 10.35 2.06 7.61
C GLU A 59 9.12 1.20 7.93
N ILE A 60 8.70 1.13 9.20
CA ILE A 60 7.49 0.39 9.60
C ILE A 60 6.26 0.96 8.89
N VAL A 61 6.07 2.28 8.91
CA VAL A 61 4.94 2.93 8.24
C VAL A 61 4.99 2.66 6.74
N TRP A 62 6.17 2.77 6.13
CA TRP A 62 6.35 2.49 4.71
C TRP A 62 5.99 1.03 4.37
N GLU A 63 6.48 0.05 5.13
CA GLU A 63 6.19 -1.36 4.90
C GLU A 63 4.70 -1.66 5.04
N ILE A 64 4.04 -1.14 6.09
CA ILE A 64 2.60 -1.31 6.30
C ILE A 64 1.82 -0.70 5.13
N SER A 65 2.09 0.55 4.75
CA SER A 65 1.39 1.20 3.64
C SER A 65 1.66 0.50 2.29
N LYS A 66 2.85 -0.08 2.11
CA LYS A 66 3.22 -0.83 0.91
C LYS A 66 2.41 -2.12 0.80
N LEU A 67 2.34 -2.88 1.89
CA LEU A 67 1.56 -4.13 1.97
C LEU A 67 0.07 -3.87 1.84
N GLU A 68 -0.43 -2.83 2.51
CA GLU A 68 -1.83 -2.38 2.42
C GLU A 68 -2.19 -2.11 0.97
N PHE A 69 -1.41 -1.31 0.24
CA PHE A 69 -1.65 -1.06 -1.18
C PHE A 69 -1.65 -2.34 -2.03
N HIS A 70 -0.76 -3.30 -1.75
CA HIS A 70 -0.76 -4.57 -2.49
C HIS A 70 -2.03 -5.38 -2.25
N LEU A 71 -2.51 -5.43 -1.00
CA LEU A 71 -3.72 -6.15 -0.61
C LEU A 71 -4.98 -5.44 -1.13
N GLU A 72 -5.02 -4.11 -1.08
CA GLU A 72 -6.10 -3.29 -1.65
C GLU A 72 -6.24 -3.53 -3.15
N LEU A 73 -5.13 -3.53 -3.90
CA LEU A 73 -5.18 -3.81 -5.33
C LEU A 73 -5.69 -5.24 -5.61
N ALA A 74 -5.20 -6.23 -4.85
CA ALA A 74 -5.62 -7.62 -5.00
C ALA A 74 -7.12 -7.81 -4.71
N GLU A 75 -7.62 -7.17 -3.67
CA GLU A 75 -9.04 -7.24 -3.30
C GLU A 75 -9.92 -6.49 -4.32
N LEU A 76 -9.50 -5.30 -4.75
CA LEU A 76 -10.21 -4.54 -5.78
C LEU A 76 -10.30 -5.33 -7.09
N ASP A 77 -9.19 -5.93 -7.50
CA ASP A 77 -9.11 -6.79 -8.67
C ASP A 77 -10.10 -7.97 -8.57
N HIS A 78 -10.13 -8.67 -7.44
CA HIS A 78 -11.09 -9.74 -7.18
C HIS A 78 -12.56 -9.26 -7.25
N MET A 79 -12.87 -8.08 -6.70
CA MET A 79 -14.22 -7.49 -6.77
C MET A 79 -14.62 -7.11 -8.20
N MET A 80 -13.65 -6.68 -9.02
CA MET A 80 -13.88 -6.22 -10.38
C MET A 80 -13.97 -7.34 -11.42
N LEU A 81 -13.75 -8.60 -11.03
CA LEU A 81 -13.99 -9.75 -11.90
C LEU A 81 -15.45 -10.21 -11.86
N VAL A 82 -16.02 -10.51 -13.04
CA VAL A 82 -17.32 -11.20 -13.11
C VAL A 82 -17.13 -12.64 -12.66
N ALA A 83 -17.38 -12.91 -11.39
CA ALA A 83 -17.63 -14.24 -10.79
C ALA A 83 -16.90 -15.41 -11.50
N ALA A 84 -15.57 -15.45 -11.41
CA ALA A 84 -14.85 -16.69 -11.62
C ALA A 84 -14.94 -17.48 -10.30
N PRO A 85 -15.59 -18.65 -10.25
CA PRO A 85 -15.92 -19.32 -8.99
C PRO A 85 -14.73 -19.99 -8.29
N ASN A 86 -13.49 -19.71 -8.71
CA ASN A 86 -12.28 -20.31 -8.14
C ASN A 86 -11.21 -19.25 -7.93
N HIS A 87 -10.46 -19.39 -6.82
CA HIS A 87 -9.14 -18.78 -6.64
C HIS A 87 -8.27 -19.15 -7.86
N ASP A 88 -8.15 -18.24 -8.82
CA ASP A 88 -7.32 -18.47 -9.99
C ASP A 88 -5.89 -18.02 -9.66
N THR A 89 -5.00 -19.00 -9.45
CA THR A 89 -3.57 -18.77 -9.26
C THR A 89 -2.95 -17.92 -10.38
N ALA A 90 -3.53 -17.93 -11.59
CA ALA A 90 -3.09 -17.06 -12.68
C ALA A 90 -3.34 -15.59 -12.36
N HIS A 91 -4.41 -15.27 -11.62
CA HIS A 91 -4.77 -13.90 -11.29
C HIS A 91 -3.94 -13.34 -10.15
N GLU A 92 -3.69 -14.13 -9.10
CA GLU A 92 -2.71 -13.78 -8.06
C GLU A 92 -1.32 -13.52 -8.65
N THR A 93 -0.94 -14.32 -9.66
CA THR A 93 0.30 -14.11 -10.41
C THR A 93 0.27 -12.79 -11.18
N ALA A 94 -0.85 -12.48 -11.85
CA ALA A 94 -1.01 -11.22 -12.59
C ALA A 94 -0.93 -9.99 -11.67
N VAL A 95 -1.58 -10.03 -10.51
CA VAL A 95 -1.48 -8.98 -9.48
C VAL A 95 -0.05 -8.87 -8.99
N SER A 96 0.63 -9.99 -8.69
CA SER A 96 2.02 -9.99 -8.24
C SER A 96 2.97 -9.36 -9.26
N CYS A 97 2.72 -9.52 -10.56
CA CYS A 97 3.52 -8.87 -11.62
C CYS A 97 3.44 -7.33 -11.60
N CYS A 98 2.46 -6.73 -10.92
CA CYS A 98 2.38 -5.28 -10.73
C CYS A 98 3.43 -4.77 -9.73
N PHE A 99 4.10 -5.65 -8.99
CA PHE A 99 5.01 -5.28 -7.92
C PHE A 99 6.41 -5.86 -8.09
N ALA A 100 7.39 -5.21 -7.47
CA ALA A 100 8.77 -5.68 -7.42
C ALA A 100 8.94 -6.74 -6.31
N GLY A 101 8.20 -7.85 -6.41
CA GLY A 101 8.22 -8.95 -5.45
C GLY A 101 6.83 -9.53 -5.15
N PRO A 102 6.76 -10.52 -4.23
CA PRO A 102 5.49 -11.11 -3.80
C PRO A 102 4.60 -10.08 -3.10
N ILE A 103 3.28 -10.23 -3.24
CA ILE A 103 2.25 -9.35 -2.64
C ILE A 103 2.46 -9.16 -1.13
N ALA A 104 2.74 -10.25 -0.41
CA ALA A 104 2.88 -10.27 1.05
C ALA A 104 4.27 -9.87 1.58
N VAL A 105 5.17 -9.38 0.72
CA VAL A 105 6.54 -9.03 1.10
C VAL A 105 6.80 -7.57 0.74
N ALA A 106 7.14 -6.76 1.75
CA ALA A 106 7.66 -5.42 1.56
C ALA A 106 9.13 -5.40 1.99
N ASP A 107 10.03 -5.19 1.04
CA ASP A 107 11.44 -4.97 1.32
C ASP A 107 11.78 -3.49 1.15
N VAL A 108 12.17 -2.84 2.25
CA VAL A 108 12.66 -1.44 2.27
C VAL A 108 13.85 -1.25 1.33
N GLY A 109 14.70 -2.26 1.15
CA GLY A 109 15.81 -2.21 0.19
C GLY A 109 15.36 -2.03 -1.25
N SER A 110 14.11 -2.38 -1.54
CA SER A 110 13.45 -2.29 -2.84
C SER A 110 12.47 -1.10 -2.94
N ALA A 111 12.56 -0.12 -2.02
CA ALA A 111 11.62 0.99 -1.95
C ALA A 111 11.62 1.91 -3.20
N ASN A 112 12.70 1.89 -3.97
CA ASN A 112 12.85 2.61 -5.24
C ASN A 112 12.63 1.70 -6.46
N MET A 113 11.94 0.57 -6.31
CA MET A 113 11.58 -0.35 -7.39
C MET A 113 10.08 -0.27 -7.70
N GLY A 114 9.62 -0.97 -8.74
CA GLY A 114 8.20 -0.98 -9.10
C GLY A 114 7.73 0.40 -9.59
N PHE A 115 6.54 0.81 -9.17
CA PHE A 115 5.98 2.15 -9.43
C PHE A 115 6.78 3.29 -8.81
N ALA A 116 7.61 3.03 -7.79
CA ALA A 116 8.42 4.07 -7.15
C ALA A 116 9.75 4.33 -7.86
N HIS A 117 10.07 3.57 -8.92
CA HIS A 117 11.36 3.69 -9.59
C HIS A 117 11.54 5.07 -10.26
N PRO A 118 12.69 5.76 -10.08
CA PRO A 118 12.88 7.12 -10.60
C PRO A 118 12.91 7.18 -12.12
N ASN A 119 13.43 6.12 -12.77
CA ASN A 119 13.44 5.99 -14.22
C ASN A 119 12.10 5.43 -14.72
N TRP A 120 11.50 6.12 -15.70
CA TRP A 120 10.26 5.71 -16.35
C TRP A 120 10.37 4.35 -17.05
N PHE A 121 11.54 4.03 -17.59
CA PHE A 121 11.76 2.79 -18.34
C PHE A 121 11.63 1.58 -17.42
N ASP A 122 12.20 1.67 -16.22
CA ASP A 122 12.15 0.59 -15.23
C ASP A 122 10.78 0.52 -14.51
N ARG A 123 9.99 1.61 -14.53
CA ARG A 123 8.57 1.57 -14.09
C ARG A 123 7.65 0.91 -15.12
N ALA A 124 7.99 1.02 -16.40
CA ALA A 124 7.10 0.64 -17.50
C ALA A 124 6.59 -0.81 -17.41
N PRO A 125 7.41 -1.83 -17.07
CA PRO A 125 6.91 -3.20 -16.93
C PRO A 125 5.76 -3.33 -15.93
N TYR A 126 5.88 -2.70 -14.76
CA TYR A 126 4.86 -2.74 -13.71
C TYR A 126 3.58 -2.00 -14.13
N LEU A 127 3.74 -0.86 -14.83
CA LEU A 127 2.62 -0.09 -15.37
C LEU A 127 1.87 -0.87 -16.46
N CYS A 128 2.60 -1.58 -17.33
CA CYS A 128 2.00 -2.46 -18.33
C CYS A 128 1.29 -3.66 -17.69
N SER A 129 1.86 -4.26 -16.64
CA SER A 129 1.20 -5.32 -15.87
C SER A 129 -0.10 -4.82 -15.23
N LEU A 130 -0.09 -3.63 -14.61
CA LEU A 130 -1.29 -3.02 -14.04
C LEU A 130 -2.32 -2.67 -15.12
N GLN A 131 -1.89 -2.16 -16.27
CA GLN A 131 -2.77 -1.91 -17.41
C GLN A 131 -3.48 -3.20 -17.81
N HIS A 132 -2.73 -4.30 -17.96
CA HIS A 132 -3.30 -5.59 -18.36
C HIS A 132 -4.28 -6.14 -17.33
N LEU A 133 -3.97 -5.96 -16.04
CA LEU A 133 -4.87 -6.31 -14.95
C LEU A 133 -6.19 -5.53 -15.07
N ILE A 134 -6.13 -4.20 -15.16
CA ILE A 134 -7.30 -3.31 -15.25
C ILE A 134 -8.14 -3.59 -16.51
N GLN A 135 -7.52 -4.01 -17.62
CA GLN A 135 -8.26 -4.37 -18.83
C GLN A 135 -9.26 -5.53 -18.58
N THR A 136 -8.95 -6.43 -17.65
CA THR A 136 -9.82 -7.57 -17.29
C THR A 136 -11.01 -7.20 -16.41
N TRP A 137 -10.95 -6.04 -15.74
CA TRP A 137 -12.00 -5.59 -14.81
C TRP A 137 -13.33 -5.36 -15.52
N VAL A 138 -14.44 -5.31 -14.80
CA VAL A 138 -15.73 -4.94 -15.39
C VAL A 138 -15.83 -3.46 -15.73
N GLY A 139 -16.70 -3.13 -16.68
CA GLY A 139 -17.04 -1.74 -17.00
C GLY A 139 -16.14 -1.10 -18.05
N PRO A 140 -16.42 0.18 -18.39
CA PRO A 140 -15.69 0.93 -19.40
C PRO A 140 -14.32 1.38 -18.87
N LYS A 141 -13.31 1.36 -19.74
CA LYS A 141 -11.96 1.83 -19.42
C LYS A 141 -11.62 3.06 -20.27
N PRO A 142 -10.81 3.99 -19.74
CA PRO A 142 -10.19 5.03 -20.55
C PRO A 142 -9.48 4.44 -21.77
N GLU A 143 -9.56 5.13 -22.91
CA GLU A 143 -8.99 4.67 -24.19
C GLU A 143 -7.50 4.31 -24.07
N MET A 144 -6.74 5.08 -23.29
CA MET A 144 -5.31 4.82 -23.04
C MET A 144 -5.04 3.46 -22.38
N ILE A 145 -5.95 3.01 -21.51
CA ILE A 145 -5.86 1.72 -20.80
C ILE A 145 -6.41 0.60 -21.68
N ALA A 146 -7.53 0.86 -22.36
CA ALA A 146 -8.18 -0.11 -23.26
C ALA A 146 -7.37 -0.47 -24.52
N LYS A 147 -6.42 0.38 -24.93
CA LYS A 147 -5.58 0.12 -26.09
C LYS A 147 -4.57 -1.01 -25.82
N ASP A 148 -4.75 -2.11 -26.52
CA ASP A 148 -3.69 -3.12 -26.67
C ASP A 148 -2.63 -2.58 -27.62
N LYS A 149 -1.54 -2.09 -27.04
CA LYS A 149 -0.39 -1.63 -27.80
C LYS A 149 0.38 -2.87 -28.30
N THR A 150 0.30 -3.12 -29.60
CA THR A 150 0.97 -4.27 -30.25
C THR A 150 2.46 -4.03 -30.51
N ASP A 151 2.89 -2.77 -30.47
CA ASP A 151 4.27 -2.34 -30.59
C ASP A 151 4.92 -2.15 -29.22
N TRP A 152 5.95 -2.95 -28.94
CA TRP A 152 6.71 -2.95 -27.68
C TRP A 152 7.49 -1.66 -27.39
N LEU A 153 7.43 -0.66 -28.27
CA LEU A 153 8.16 0.60 -28.16
C LEU A 153 7.29 1.65 -27.48
N TRP A 154 7.27 1.60 -26.16
CA TRP A 154 6.74 2.69 -25.34
C TRP A 154 7.70 3.87 -25.31
N THR A 155 7.17 5.06 -25.57
CA THR A 155 7.87 6.31 -25.32
C THR A 155 7.65 6.77 -23.89
N LYS A 156 8.57 7.60 -23.37
CA LYS A 156 8.43 8.22 -22.05
C LYS A 156 7.09 8.96 -21.87
N SER A 157 6.64 9.68 -22.90
CA SER A 157 5.40 10.46 -22.86
C SER A 157 4.17 9.56 -22.73
N GLU A 158 4.14 8.44 -23.46
CA GLU A 158 3.05 7.48 -23.37
C GLU A 158 2.99 6.81 -22.01
N ILE A 159 4.13 6.40 -21.44
CA ILE A 159 4.17 5.80 -20.09
C ILE A 159 3.68 6.79 -19.04
N GLN A 160 4.09 8.06 -19.12
CA GLN A 160 3.62 9.09 -18.20
C GLN A 160 2.11 9.36 -18.34
N GLN A 161 1.58 9.31 -19.56
CA GLN A 161 0.14 9.44 -19.81
C GLN A 161 -0.64 8.22 -19.30
N LEU A 162 -0.12 7.02 -19.52
CA LEU A 162 -0.68 5.77 -19.02
C LEU A 162 -0.73 5.79 -17.49
N GLU A 163 0.40 6.08 -16.82
CA GLU A 163 0.52 6.21 -15.36
C GLU A 163 -0.54 7.16 -14.80
N LYS A 164 -0.66 8.37 -15.37
CA LYS A 164 -1.68 9.33 -14.95
C LYS A 164 -3.10 8.79 -15.10
N LYS A 165 -3.43 8.19 -16.24
CA LYS A 165 -4.78 7.68 -16.52
C LYS A 165 -5.14 6.48 -15.66
N MET A 166 -4.18 5.62 -15.36
CA MET A 166 -4.37 4.50 -14.45
C MET A 166 -4.59 4.96 -13.01
N ILE A 167 -3.85 5.96 -12.54
CA ILE A 167 -4.05 6.52 -11.20
C ILE A 167 -5.47 7.10 -11.07
N GLU A 168 -5.90 7.93 -12.03
CA GLU A 168 -7.25 8.51 -12.04
C GLU A 168 -8.31 7.41 -11.99
N TYR A 169 -8.21 6.40 -12.87
CA TYR A 169 -9.16 5.31 -12.93
C TYR A 169 -9.14 4.41 -11.68
N TYR A 170 -7.95 4.07 -11.16
CA TYR A 170 -7.79 3.26 -9.95
C TYR A 170 -8.44 3.95 -8.75
N ILE A 171 -8.17 5.24 -8.55
CA ILE A 171 -8.73 6.01 -7.44
C ILE A 171 -10.25 6.06 -7.54
N ASP A 172 -10.80 6.41 -8.71
CA ASP A 172 -12.24 6.47 -8.92
C ASP A 172 -12.91 5.10 -8.65
N THR A 173 -12.28 4.02 -9.11
CA THR A 173 -12.79 2.66 -8.92
C THR A 173 -12.69 2.25 -7.45
N PHE A 174 -11.55 2.49 -6.80
CA PHE A 174 -11.36 2.19 -5.39
C PHE A 174 -12.40 2.89 -4.52
N PHE A 175 -12.60 4.19 -4.71
CA PHE A 175 -13.62 4.94 -3.95
C PHE A 175 -15.04 4.47 -4.22
N LEU A 176 -15.35 4.00 -5.43
CA LEU A 176 -16.68 3.47 -5.74
C LEU A 176 -16.99 2.14 -5.01
N HIS A 177 -15.95 1.38 -4.65
CA HIS A 177 -16.09 0.08 -4.01
C HIS A 177 -15.83 0.08 -2.49
N PHE A 178 -14.90 0.92 -2.01
CA PHE A 178 -14.47 0.95 -0.60
C PHE A 178 -14.80 2.26 0.13
N GLY A 179 -15.22 3.33 -0.58
CA GLY A 179 -15.50 4.66 0.00
C GLY A 179 -16.93 4.85 0.45
#